data_AF-A0A925DTZ1-F1
#
_entry.id   AF-A0A925DTZ1-F1
#
_cell.length_a   1.000
_cell.length_b   1.000
_cell.length_c   1.000
_cell.angle_alpha   90.00
_cell.angle_beta   90.00
_cell.angle_gamma   90.00
#
_symmetry.space_group_name_H-M   'P 1'
#
loop_
_entity.id
_entity.type
_entity.pdbx_description
1 polymer ?
#
loop_
_entity_poly.entity_id
_entity_poly.type
_entity_poly.pdbx_seq_one_letter_code
_entity_poly.pdbx_strand_id
1 'polypeptide(L)' 'MKLQLIDVLILLAYLATMIFIGFYMRKKARENKESYLMGGKTLPWYMLGLSDASDMFDISGTMWMVALCFVYGLKS' A
#
# COMPACT_ATOMS: atom_id res chain seq x y z
N MET A 1 -0.51 -8.62 25.49
CA MET A 1 0.27 -7.46 24.98
C MET A 1 -0.63 -6.23 25.08
N LYS A 2 -0.22 -5.18 25.79
CA LYS A 2 -1.01 -3.95 25.87
C LYS A 2 -0.48 -3.00 24.79
N LEU A 3 -1.35 -2.56 23.90
CA LEU A 3 -1.00 -1.53 22.92
C LEU A 3 -0.68 -0.24 23.67
N GLN A 4 0.48 0.33 23.39
CA GLN A 4 0.84 1.62 23.94
C GLN A 4 0.06 2.71 23.19
N LEU A 5 -0.14 3.85 23.85
CA LEU A 5 -0.81 5.00 23.23
C LEU A 5 -0.12 5.43 21.93
N ILE A 6 1.21 5.30 21.86
CA ILE A 6 2.01 5.60 20.68
C ILE A 6 1.65 4.69 19.48
N ASP A 7 1.41 3.39 19.71
CA ASP A 7 1.07 2.43 18.66
C ASP A 7 -0.27 2.78 18.02
N VAL A 8 -1.24 3.13 18.86
CA VAL A 8 -2.57 3.55 18.42
C VAL A 8 -2.50 4.87 17.65
N LEU A 9 -1.68 5.82 18.10
CA LEU A 9 -1.49 7.09 17.40
C LEU A 9 -0.87 6.90 16.01
N ILE A 10 0.13 6.02 15.89
CA ILE A 10 0.75 5.71 14.59
C ILE A 10 -0.29 5.11 13.64
N LEU A 11 -1.09 4.15 14.13
CA LEU A 11 -2.13 3.51 13.32
C LEU A 11 -3.21 4.51 12.87
N LEU A 12 -3.68 5.37 13.77
CA LEU A 12 -4.64 6.42 13.44
C LEU A 12 -4.07 7.43 12.44
N ALA A 13 -2.82 7.84 12.62
CA ALA A 13 -2.15 8.75 11.70
C ALA A 13 -2.05 8.14 10.29
N TYR A 14 -1.68 6.86 10.20
CA TYR A 14 -1.62 6.13 8.92
C TYR A 14 -2.99 6.03 8.23
N LEU A 15 -4.05 5.70 8.96
CA LEU A 15 -5.40 5.65 8.37
C LEU A 15 -5.88 7.03 7.93
N ALA A 16 -5.62 8.06 8.74
CA ALA A 16 -5.95 9.43 8.40
C ALA A 16 -5.25 9.87 7.11
N THR A 17 -3.94 9.64 6.98
CA THR A 17 -3.18 10.01 5.77
C THR A 17 -3.72 9.32 4.52
N MET A 18 -4.07 8.02 4.60
CA MET A 18 -4.70 7.29 3.50
C MET A 18 -6.00 7.95 3.03
N ILE A 19 -6.87 8.33 3.98
CA ILE A 19 -8.12 9.02 3.68
C ILE A 19 -7.86 10.40 3.04
N PHE A 20 -6.93 11.18 3.59
CA PHE A 20 -6.57 12.49 3.05
C PHE A 20 -6.05 12.41 1.60
N ILE A 21 -5.18 11.44 1.31
CA ILE A 21 -4.66 11.21 -0.05
C ILE A 21 -5.82 10.87 -1.01
N GLY A 22 -6.76 10.02 -0.58
CA GLY A 22 -7.95 9.68 -1.38
C GLY A 22 -8.81 10.90 -1.72
N PHE A 23 -9.07 11.77 -0.73
CA PHE A 23 -9.80 13.02 -0.96
C PHE A 23 -9.06 13.98 -1.89
N TYR A 24 -7.74 14.09 -1.73
CA TYR A 24 -6.91 14.95 -2.58
C TYR A 24 -6.91 14.47 -4.04
N MET A 25 -6.76 13.17 -4.27
CA MET A 25 -6.72 12.57 -5.61
C MET A 25 -8.08 12.49 -6.29
N ARG A 26 -9.19 12.52 -5.53
CA ARG A 26 -10.56 12.43 -6.06
C ARG A 26 -10.86 13.45 -7.16
N LYS A 27 -10.37 14.69 -7.03
CA LYS A 27 -10.63 15.74 -8.01
C LYS A 27 -10.05 15.39 -9.38
N LYS A 28 -8.80 14.91 -9.39
CA LYS A 28 -8.09 14.48 -10.61
C LYS A 28 -8.70 13.22 -11.22
N ALA A 29 -9.10 12.27 -10.37
CA ALA A 29 -9.72 11.02 -10.82
C ALA A 29 -11.11 11.23 -11.47
N ARG A 30 -11.84 12.29 -11.11
CA ARG A 30 -13.19 12.59 -11.63
C ARG A 30 -13.18 13.27 -13.01
N GLU A 31 -12.05 13.80 -13.47
CA GLU A 31 -11.99 14.60 -14.70
C GLU A 31 -12.42 13.79 -15.93
N ASN A 32 -11.91 12.57 -16.11
CA ASN A 32 -12.20 11.71 -17.25
C ASN A 32 -11.93 10.23 -16.91
N LYS A 33 -12.52 9.30 -17.69
CA LYS A 33 -12.25 7.86 -17.56
C LYS A 33 -10.77 7.50 -17.69
N GLU A 34 -10.03 8.16 -18.58
CA GLU A 34 -8.58 7.95 -18.70
C GLU A 34 -7.81 8.41 -17.46
N SER A 35 -8.24 9.48 -16.79
CA SER A 35 -7.60 9.93 -15.54
C SER A 35 -7.90 8.98 -14.37
N TYR A 36 -9.09 8.37 -14.35
CA TYR A 36 -9.46 7.37 -13.36
C TYR A 36 -8.71 6.04 -13.54
N LEU A 37 -8.62 5.53 -14.78
CA LEU A 37 -8.05 4.21 -15.07
C LEU A 37 -6.54 4.23 -15.32
N MET A 38 -6.01 5.28 -15.94
CA MET A 38 -4.61 5.36 -16.38
C MET A 38 -3.82 6.50 -15.72
N GLY A 39 -4.38 7.17 -14.70
CA GLY A 39 -3.73 8.30 -14.03
C GLY A 39 -3.36 9.46 -14.96
N GLY A 40 -4.03 9.56 -16.11
CA GLY A 40 -3.76 10.55 -17.15
C GLY A 40 -2.53 10.27 -18.02
N LYS A 41 -1.94 9.06 -17.97
CA LYS A 41 -0.71 8.67 -18.71
C LYS A 41 0.51 9.58 -18.42
N THR A 42 0.48 10.33 -17.32
CA THR A 42 1.55 11.25 -16.90
C THR A 42 2.51 10.65 -15.87
N LEU A 43 2.25 9.42 -15.41
CA LEU A 43 3.04 8.76 -14.38
C LEU A 43 4.40 8.30 -14.95
N PRO A 44 5.53 8.63 -14.30
CA PRO A 44 6.85 8.17 -14.73
C PRO A 44 7.03 6.67 -14.44
N TRP A 45 7.91 6.03 -15.21
CA TRP A 45 8.10 4.57 -15.19
C TRP A 45 8.39 3.98 -13.80
N TYR A 46 9.13 4.70 -12.94
CA TYR A 46 9.48 4.21 -11.61
C TYR A 46 8.27 4.15 -10.67
N MET A 47 7.30 5.06 -10.82
CA MET A 47 6.04 5.00 -10.06
C MET A 47 5.16 3.85 -10.53
N LEU A 48 5.17 3.57 -11.84
CA LEU A 48 4.46 2.42 -12.40
C LEU A 48 5.04 1.10 -11.89
N GLY A 49 6.38 0.95 -11.94
CA GLY A 49 7.06 -0.23 -11.42
C GLY A 49 6.87 -0.42 -9.92
N LEU A 50 6.91 0.67 -9.13
CA LEU A 50 6.64 0.60 -7.70
C LEU A 50 5.18 0.23 -7.39
N SER A 51 4.22 0.75 -8.15
CA SER A 51 2.80 0.40 -7.99
C SER A 51 2.56 -1.08 -8.28
N ASP A 52 3.10 -1.59 -9.38
CA ASP A 52 2.96 -2.99 -9.80
C ASP A 52 3.60 -3.95 -8.78
N ALA A 53 4.81 -3.62 -8.31
CA ALA A 53 5.45 -4.38 -7.25
C ALA A 53 4.64 -4.34 -5.95
N SER A 54 4.12 -3.18 -5.55
CA SER A 54 3.38 -3.03 -4.29
C SER A 54 2.07 -3.80 -4.26
N ASP A 55 1.39 -3.97 -5.39
CA ASP A 55 0.12 -4.70 -5.48
C ASP A 55 0.31 -6.20 -5.26
N MET A 56 1.50 -6.73 -5.58
CA MET A 56 1.87 -8.13 -5.34
C MET A 56 2.15 -8.44 -3.86
N PHE A 57 2.41 -7.42 -3.02
CA PHE A 57 2.70 -7.61 -1.61
C PHE A 57 1.45 -7.39 -0.76
N ASP A 58 0.81 -8.49 -0.36
CA ASP A 58 -0.31 -8.47 0.57
C ASP A 58 0.09 -8.98 1.96
N ILE A 59 -0.79 -8.74 2.92
CA ILE A 59 -0.60 -9.19 4.31
C ILE A 59 -0.56 -10.71 4.37
N SER A 60 -1.42 -11.40 3.60
CA SER A 60 -1.55 -12.86 3.65
C SER A 60 -0.30 -13.55 3.11
N GLY A 61 0.19 -13.13 1.94
CA GLY A 61 1.42 -13.63 1.33
C GLY A 61 2.64 -13.38 2.20
N THR A 62 2.73 -12.19 2.81
CA THR A 62 3.81 -11.87 3.74
C THR A 62 3.80 -12.78 4.97
N MET A 63 2.63 -12.96 5.60
CA MET A 63 2.48 -13.85 6.75
C MET A 63 2.82 -15.30 6.39
N TRP A 64 2.42 -15.76 5.20
CA TRP A 64 2.75 -17.09 4.69
C TRP A 64 4.26 -17.28 4.48
N MET A 65 4.94 -16.31 3.86
CA MET A 65 6.40 -16.35 3.70
C MET A 65 7.11 -16.40 5.05
N VAL A 66 6.67 -15.61 6.03
CA VAL A 66 7.24 -15.63 7.39
C VAL A 66 7.03 -17.00 8.05
N ALA A 67 5.84 -17.59 7.91
CA ALA A 67 5.55 -18.92 8.44
C ALA A 67 6.43 -19.99 7.79
N LEU A 68 6.59 -19.96 6.46
CA LEU A 68 7.48 -20.88 5.74
C LEU A 68 8.94 -20.72 6.17
N CYS A 69 9.42 -19.48 6.33
CA CYS A 69 10.76 -19.22 6.84
C CYS A 69 10.96 -19.79 8.25
N PHE A 70 9.94 -19.72 9.12
CA PHE A 70 10.00 -20.29 10.46
C PHE A 70 10.01 -21.83 10.44
N VAL A 71 9.18 -22.45 9.60
CA VAL A 71 9.03 -23.91 9.54
C VAL A 71 10.20 -24.58 8.82
N TYR A 72 10.64 -24.03 7.68
CA TYR A 72 11.65 -24.64 6.82
C TYR A 72 13.04 -24.02 6.97
N GLY A 73 13.16 -22.89 7.68
CA GLY A 73 14.39 -22.12 7.76
C GLY A 73 14.77 -21.47 6.42
N LEU A 74 15.89 -20.75 6.42
CA LEU A 74 16.56 -20.39 5.17
C LEU A 74 17.24 -21.66 4.66
N LYS A 75 16.61 -22.34 3.71
CA LYS A 75 17.29 -23.39 2.95
C LYS A 75 18.36 -22.71 2.09
N SER A 76 19.62 -22.89 2.47
CA SER A 76 20.77 -22.60 1.61
C SER A 76 20.82 -23.58 0.44
#